data_AF-A0A1S9V7M0-F1
#
_entry.id   AF-A0A1S9V7M0-F1
#
_cell.length_a   1.000
_cell.length_b   1.000
_cell.length_c   1.000
_cell.angle_alpha   90.00
_cell.angle_beta   90.00
_cell.angle_gamma   90.00
#
_symmetry.space_group_name_H-M   'P 1'
#
loop_
_entity.id
_entity.type
_entity.pdbx_description
1 polymer ?
#
loop_
_entity_poly.entity_id
_entity_poly.type
_entity_poly.pdbx_seq_one_letter_code
_entity_poly.pdbx_strand_id
1 'polypeptide(L)'
;MLTSIIILTHNQLQYTKECIQSIRTYTVEQEYELIVVDNASTDGTVEWLQKQSDIILVENAENMGFPKGCNQGIKKAKGDNILLLNNDVVVTKNWLRNLIRCLYENEDTGAVGPVTNNAAYYTAIQTFYKDIQGMQNFATLYNQSDKNKWEERMKLIGFCMLIKKSVLDEVGVLDERFTPGNYEDDDLSLRIFEKGYKLYLCKDTFIHHYGSVSWREDSVNFSIVLHANNIKLYEKWGFYGESLYIYYDLLAIVDRFAPNQVNILHIGAGCGATLLEMKRRYPAVSTFGAEVNEKAAALANRVGPTTSSEYDKLHEVFKDEKFQYILLSHPIEPAQLPHVIQSISQLLTPTGTFIMTKFNLDNYNALKNS
;
A
#
# COMPACT_ATOMS: atom_id res chain seq x y z
N MET A 1 -18.50 16.11 -8.35
CA MET A 1 -17.79 14.86 -8.70
C MET A 1 -18.56 13.73 -8.07
N LEU A 2 -18.92 12.72 -8.84
CA LEU A 2 -19.64 11.53 -8.36
C LEU A 2 -18.62 10.42 -8.05
N THR A 3 -18.78 9.73 -6.92
CA THR A 3 -17.98 8.54 -6.59
C THR A 3 -18.81 7.27 -6.73
N SER A 4 -18.39 6.34 -7.58
CA SER A 4 -18.97 5.00 -7.64
C SER A 4 -18.34 4.12 -6.57
N ILE A 5 -19.10 3.81 -5.53
CA ILE A 5 -18.67 2.91 -4.46
C ILE A 5 -19.01 1.48 -4.87
N ILE A 6 -17.97 0.65 -5.00
CA ILE A 6 -18.07 -0.74 -5.42
C ILE A 6 -17.74 -1.64 -4.24
N ILE A 7 -18.72 -2.45 -3.86
CA ILE A 7 -18.59 -3.43 -2.79
C ILE A 7 -18.75 -4.82 -3.39
N LEU A 8 -17.74 -5.67 -3.23
CA LEU A 8 -17.88 -7.10 -3.47
C LEU A 8 -18.27 -7.79 -2.16
N THR A 9 -19.22 -8.72 -2.21
CA THR A 9 -19.64 -9.49 -1.05
C THR A 9 -19.79 -10.97 -1.37
N HIS A 10 -19.48 -11.83 -0.40
CA HIS A 10 -19.72 -13.27 -0.44
C HIS A 10 -20.06 -13.71 0.99
N ASN A 11 -21.35 -13.91 1.24
CA ASN A 11 -21.96 -14.05 2.56
C ASN A 11 -21.72 -12.81 3.45
N GLN A 12 -21.75 -13.00 4.77
CA GLN A 12 -21.48 -11.98 5.78
C GLN A 12 -22.53 -10.87 5.82
N LEU A 13 -23.81 -11.24 5.73
CA LEU A 13 -24.94 -10.30 5.63
C LEU A 13 -24.88 -9.13 6.63
N GLN A 14 -24.53 -9.39 7.90
CA GLN A 14 -24.53 -8.33 8.92
C GLN A 14 -23.45 -7.28 8.66
N TYR A 15 -22.26 -7.71 8.25
CA TYR A 15 -21.18 -6.79 7.87
C TYR A 15 -21.57 -5.97 6.65
N THR A 16 -22.16 -6.60 5.63
CA THR A 16 -22.68 -5.90 4.45
C THR A 16 -23.72 -4.84 4.81
N LYS A 17 -24.67 -5.16 5.70
CA LYS A 17 -25.66 -4.19 6.21
C LYS A 17 -25.00 -3.01 6.92
N GLU A 18 -24.07 -3.28 7.82
CA GLU A 18 -23.37 -2.24 8.59
C GLU A 18 -22.55 -1.33 7.68
N CYS A 19 -21.83 -1.90 6.71
CA CYS A 19 -21.06 -1.17 5.71
C CYS A 19 -21.95 -0.20 4.94
N ILE A 20 -23.01 -0.71 4.31
CA ILE A 20 -23.94 0.09 3.50
C ILE A 20 -24.63 1.16 4.35
N GLN A 21 -25.06 0.82 5.57
CA GLN A 21 -25.70 1.78 6.47
C GLN A 21 -24.73 2.89 6.87
N SER A 22 -23.45 2.57 7.11
CA SER A 22 -22.44 3.58 7.44
C SER A 22 -22.18 4.54 6.28
N ILE A 23 -22.15 4.04 5.04
CA ILE A 23 -22.02 4.88 3.83
C ILE A 23 -23.18 5.85 3.73
N ARG A 24 -24.42 5.36 3.83
CA ARG A 24 -25.64 6.18 3.80
C ARG A 24 -25.68 7.24 4.90
N THR A 25 -25.09 6.93 6.06
CA THR A 25 -25.09 7.83 7.22
C THR A 25 -24.02 8.92 7.11
N TYR A 26 -22.84 8.61 6.59
CA TYR A 26 -21.66 9.49 6.61
C TYR A 26 -21.26 10.06 5.26
N THR A 27 -22.09 9.84 4.23
CA THR A 27 -21.86 10.31 2.86
C THR A 27 -23.12 10.97 2.34
N VAL A 28 -22.99 12.12 1.66
CA VAL A 28 -24.13 12.83 1.09
C VAL A 28 -24.65 12.04 -0.11
N GLU A 29 -25.96 11.76 -0.14
CA GLU A 29 -26.60 10.87 -1.12
C GLU A 29 -26.31 11.22 -2.58
N GLN A 30 -26.17 12.51 -2.92
CA GLN A 30 -25.89 12.95 -4.30
C GLN A 30 -24.39 12.91 -4.67
N GLU A 31 -23.50 12.60 -3.73
CA GLU A 31 -22.05 12.55 -3.95
C GLU A 31 -21.57 11.13 -4.33
N TYR A 32 -22.44 10.12 -4.25
CA TYR A 32 -22.08 8.73 -4.58
C TYR A 32 -23.19 7.95 -5.28
N GLU A 33 -22.80 6.86 -5.95
CA GLU A 33 -23.70 5.75 -6.29
C GLU A 33 -23.15 4.46 -5.67
N LEU A 34 -24.03 3.52 -5.37
CA LEU A 34 -23.67 2.28 -4.70
C LEU A 34 -23.87 1.08 -5.64
N ILE A 35 -22.78 0.39 -5.92
CA ILE A 35 -22.75 -0.81 -6.76
C ILE A 35 -22.31 -1.97 -5.88
N VAL A 36 -23.16 -2.97 -5.72
CA VAL A 36 -22.84 -4.17 -4.96
C VAL A 36 -22.77 -5.34 -5.92
N VAL A 37 -21.67 -6.08 -5.87
CA VAL A 37 -21.47 -7.33 -6.59
C VAL A 37 -21.56 -8.45 -5.57
N ASP A 38 -22.61 -9.26 -5.66
CA ASP A 38 -22.75 -10.47 -4.87
C ASP A 38 -22.07 -11.64 -5.59
N ASN A 39 -21.17 -12.32 -4.88
CA ASN A 39 -20.34 -13.37 -5.43
C ASN A 39 -20.84 -14.77 -5.06
N ALA A 40 -22.14 -15.02 -5.26
CA ALA A 40 -22.85 -16.26 -4.92
C ALA A 40 -23.00 -16.49 -3.41
N SER A 41 -23.55 -15.50 -2.70
CA SER A 41 -23.89 -15.65 -1.28
C SER A 41 -25.06 -16.60 -1.06
N THR A 42 -25.07 -17.31 0.07
CA THR A 42 -26.10 -18.28 0.47
C THR A 42 -26.69 -18.02 1.86
N ASP A 43 -26.37 -16.88 2.47
CA ASP A 43 -26.71 -16.54 3.87
C ASP A 43 -27.84 -15.51 4.03
N GLY A 44 -28.59 -15.24 2.96
CA GLY A 44 -29.63 -14.20 2.94
C GLY A 44 -29.15 -12.84 2.42
N THR A 45 -27.87 -12.71 2.04
CA THR A 45 -27.29 -11.46 1.53
C THR A 45 -27.98 -10.97 0.26
N VAL A 46 -28.18 -11.85 -0.73
CA VAL A 46 -28.83 -11.52 -2.00
C VAL A 46 -30.26 -11.04 -1.79
N GLU A 47 -31.07 -11.77 -1.03
CA GLU A 47 -32.48 -11.45 -0.79
C GLU A 47 -32.67 -10.13 -0.03
N TRP A 48 -31.68 -9.74 0.77
CA TRP A 48 -31.67 -8.43 1.42
C TRP A 48 -31.25 -7.32 0.45
N LEU A 49 -30.23 -7.55 -0.38
CA LEU A 49 -29.74 -6.59 -1.38
C LEU A 49 -30.78 -6.30 -2.46
N GLN A 50 -31.51 -7.30 -2.94
CA GLN A 50 -32.60 -7.12 -3.93
C GLN A 50 -33.73 -6.19 -3.44
N LYS A 51 -33.86 -6.01 -2.12
CA LYS A 51 -34.85 -5.11 -1.51
C LYS A 51 -34.36 -3.67 -1.39
N GLN A 52 -33.10 -3.37 -1.72
CA GLN A 52 -32.52 -2.03 -1.63
C GLN A 52 -32.68 -1.30 -2.97
N SER A 53 -33.46 -0.21 -2.98
CA SER A 53 -33.79 0.53 -4.21
C SER A 53 -32.68 1.46 -4.71
N ASP A 54 -31.73 1.81 -3.84
CA ASP A 54 -30.58 2.70 -4.09
C ASP A 54 -29.31 1.94 -4.53
N ILE A 55 -29.38 0.61 -4.65
CA ILE A 55 -28.23 -0.25 -5.01
C ILE A 55 -28.34 -0.76 -6.43
N ILE A 56 -27.25 -0.62 -7.19
CA ILE A 56 -27.05 -1.34 -8.45
C ILE A 56 -26.45 -2.70 -8.11
N LEU A 57 -27.28 -3.74 -8.12
CA LEU A 57 -26.88 -5.10 -7.78
C LEU A 57 -26.39 -5.87 -9.02
N VAL A 58 -25.27 -6.58 -8.88
CA VAL A 58 -24.79 -7.60 -9.82
C VAL A 58 -24.71 -8.92 -9.07
N GLU A 59 -25.41 -9.95 -9.55
CA GLU A 59 -25.51 -11.26 -8.89
C GLU A 59 -24.73 -12.29 -9.71
N ASN A 60 -23.63 -12.81 -9.16
CA ASN A 60 -22.89 -13.91 -9.77
C ASN A 60 -23.46 -15.26 -9.34
N ALA A 61 -23.46 -16.23 -10.26
CA ALA A 61 -23.89 -17.60 -9.98
C ALA A 61 -22.84 -18.43 -9.21
N GLU A 62 -21.57 -18.01 -9.26
CA GLU A 62 -20.46 -18.66 -8.57
C GLU A 62 -19.49 -17.59 -8.03
N ASN A 63 -18.60 -17.98 -7.11
CA ASN A 63 -17.60 -17.08 -6.57
C ASN A 63 -16.48 -16.84 -7.60
N MET A 64 -16.51 -15.66 -8.22
CA MET A 64 -15.59 -15.24 -9.29
C MET A 64 -14.23 -14.71 -8.80
N GLY A 65 -13.99 -14.72 -7.48
CA GLY A 65 -12.84 -14.05 -6.86
C GLY A 65 -12.95 -12.52 -6.81
N PHE A 66 -12.03 -11.90 -6.05
CA PHE A 66 -12.04 -10.47 -5.75
C PHE A 66 -11.83 -9.58 -6.99
N PRO A 67 -10.77 -9.76 -7.79
CA PRO A 67 -10.48 -8.84 -8.89
C PRO A 67 -11.61 -8.78 -9.93
N LYS A 68 -12.12 -9.95 -10.33
CA LYS A 68 -13.19 -10.06 -11.33
C LYS A 68 -14.51 -9.50 -10.83
N GLY A 69 -14.87 -9.80 -9.58
CA GLY A 69 -16.05 -9.23 -8.93
C GLY A 69 -16.02 -7.71 -8.90
N CYS A 70 -14.91 -7.12 -8.43
CA CYS A 70 -14.71 -5.67 -8.46
C CYS A 70 -14.78 -5.11 -9.89
N ASN A 71 -14.13 -5.75 -10.88
CA ASN A 71 -14.15 -5.33 -12.28
C ASN A 71 -15.56 -5.29 -12.89
N GLN A 72 -16.44 -6.24 -12.53
CA GLN A 72 -17.85 -6.22 -12.93
C GLN A 72 -18.56 -4.97 -12.39
N GLY A 73 -18.27 -4.58 -11.14
CA GLY A 73 -18.75 -3.35 -10.53
C GLY A 73 -18.19 -2.10 -11.24
N ILE A 74 -16.89 -2.06 -11.54
CA ILE A 74 -16.25 -0.94 -12.25
C ILE A 74 -16.91 -0.71 -13.61
N LYS A 75 -17.27 -1.80 -14.31
CA LYS A 75 -17.96 -1.71 -15.60
C LYS A 75 -19.36 -1.04 -15.52
N LYS A 76 -20.00 -1.06 -14.35
CA LYS A 76 -21.30 -0.40 -14.12
C LYS A 76 -21.16 1.05 -13.64
N ALA A 77 -19.97 1.46 -13.23
CA ALA A 77 -19.69 2.75 -12.61
C ALA A 77 -19.80 3.93 -13.58
N LYS A 78 -20.53 4.97 -13.15
CA LYS A 78 -20.74 6.23 -13.87
C LYS A 78 -19.98 7.41 -13.25
N GLY A 79 -19.48 7.28 -12.04
CA GLY A 79 -18.76 8.32 -11.31
C GLY A 79 -17.42 8.69 -11.93
N ASP A 80 -16.94 9.88 -11.56
CA ASP A 80 -15.61 10.39 -11.90
C ASP A 80 -14.52 9.69 -11.07
N ASN A 81 -14.92 9.16 -9.91
CA ASN A 81 -14.06 8.40 -9.02
C ASN A 81 -14.61 6.98 -8.84
N ILE A 82 -13.70 6.03 -8.76
CA ILE A 82 -13.98 4.63 -8.43
C ILE A 82 -13.47 4.38 -7.02
N LEU A 83 -14.36 3.94 -6.12
CA LEU A 83 -13.97 3.49 -4.79
C LEU A 83 -14.18 1.99 -4.67
N LEU A 84 -13.10 1.24 -4.49
CA LEU A 84 -13.16 -0.16 -4.10
C LEU A 84 -13.23 -0.23 -2.58
N LEU A 85 -14.26 -0.90 -2.03
CA LEU A 85 -14.51 -0.96 -0.59
C LEU A 85 -14.93 -2.38 -0.18
N ASN A 86 -14.26 -2.95 0.81
CA ASN A 86 -14.66 -4.24 1.36
C ASN A 86 -15.98 -4.15 2.14
N ASN A 87 -16.77 -5.22 2.14
CA ASN A 87 -18.07 -5.26 2.83
C ASN A 87 -17.96 -5.35 4.37
N ASP A 88 -16.77 -5.59 4.92
CA ASP A 88 -16.47 -5.65 6.35
C ASP A 88 -15.81 -4.35 6.86
N VAL A 89 -16.14 -3.24 6.20
CA VAL A 89 -15.69 -1.89 6.57
C VAL A 89 -16.86 -1.06 7.08
N VAL A 90 -16.66 -0.33 8.17
CA VAL A 90 -17.58 0.71 8.67
C VAL A 90 -16.93 2.07 8.44
N VAL A 91 -17.49 2.85 7.53
CA VAL A 91 -17.00 4.19 7.23
C VAL A 91 -17.45 5.18 8.31
N THR A 92 -16.76 6.31 8.39
CA THR A 92 -16.90 7.26 9.49
C THR A 92 -17.11 8.68 8.98
N LYS A 93 -17.49 9.59 9.87
CA LYS A 93 -17.73 10.98 9.51
C LYS A 93 -16.58 11.59 8.70
N ASN A 94 -16.92 12.34 7.64
CA ASN A 94 -16.01 13.04 6.71
C ASN A 94 -15.08 12.15 5.86
N TRP A 95 -15.15 10.82 5.95
CA TRP A 95 -14.19 9.94 5.30
C TRP A 95 -14.02 10.22 3.79
N LEU A 96 -15.11 10.18 3.02
CA LEU A 96 -15.04 10.32 1.57
C LEU A 96 -14.59 11.73 1.16
N ARG A 97 -15.04 12.76 1.88
CA ARG A 97 -14.64 14.15 1.61
C ARG A 97 -13.15 14.37 1.81
N ASN A 98 -12.57 13.80 2.86
CA ASN A 98 -11.13 13.90 3.11
C ASN A 98 -10.34 13.13 2.05
N LEU A 99 -10.79 11.92 1.65
CA LEU A 99 -10.18 11.16 0.56
C LEU A 99 -10.23 11.92 -0.76
N ILE A 100 -11.39 12.46 -1.15
CA ILE A 100 -11.53 13.27 -2.38
C ILE A 100 -10.60 14.49 -2.32
N ARG A 101 -10.48 15.16 -1.18
CA ARG A 101 -9.55 16.29 -1.04
C ARG A 101 -8.10 15.89 -1.30
N CYS A 102 -7.65 14.77 -0.74
CA CYS A 102 -6.31 14.26 -1.01
C CYS A 102 -6.11 13.86 -2.48
N LEU A 103 -7.10 13.16 -3.06
CA LEU A 103 -7.08 12.70 -4.45
C LEU A 103 -6.95 13.85 -5.46
N TYR A 104 -7.51 15.02 -5.14
CA TYR A 104 -7.55 16.17 -6.03
C TYR A 104 -6.70 17.36 -5.59
N GLU A 105 -5.91 17.25 -4.50
CA GLU A 105 -4.95 18.32 -4.15
C GLU A 105 -3.92 18.52 -5.25
N ASN A 106 -3.42 17.43 -5.84
CA ASN A 106 -2.49 17.46 -6.95
C ASN A 106 -3.06 16.71 -8.16
N GLU A 107 -2.75 17.22 -9.35
CA GLU A 107 -3.18 16.60 -10.62
C GLU A 107 -2.59 15.20 -10.78
N ASP A 108 -1.35 15.00 -10.31
CA ASP A 108 -0.61 13.75 -10.37
C ASP A 108 -1.02 12.72 -9.30
N THR A 109 -1.95 13.01 -8.40
CA THR A 109 -2.47 11.98 -7.49
C THR A 109 -3.42 11.04 -8.22
N GLY A 110 -3.10 9.74 -8.30
CA GLY A 110 -3.92 8.75 -9.01
C GLY A 110 -4.88 7.98 -8.13
N ALA A 111 -4.46 7.62 -6.92
CA ALA A 111 -5.31 6.95 -5.94
C ALA A 111 -4.94 7.31 -4.50
N VAL A 112 -5.89 7.12 -3.59
CA VAL A 112 -5.73 7.36 -2.17
C VAL A 112 -6.42 6.29 -1.33
N GLY A 113 -5.93 6.06 -0.11
CA GLY A 113 -6.53 5.14 0.86
C GLY A 113 -6.49 5.71 2.28
N PRO A 114 -7.45 5.38 3.16
CA PRO A 114 -7.45 5.82 4.55
C PRO A 114 -6.59 4.93 5.44
N VAL A 115 -6.34 5.39 6.67
CA VAL A 115 -5.87 4.50 7.75
C VAL A 115 -7.03 3.73 8.36
N THR A 116 -6.71 2.63 9.05
CA THR A 116 -7.71 1.79 9.73
C THR A 116 -7.18 1.24 11.05
N ASN A 117 -7.98 0.46 11.78
CA ASN A 117 -7.54 -0.27 12.98
C ASN A 117 -6.88 -1.61 12.62
N ASN A 118 -7.12 -2.16 11.43
CA ASN A 118 -6.63 -3.48 11.05
C ASN A 118 -6.37 -3.58 9.54
N ALA A 119 -5.10 -3.48 9.14
CA ALA A 119 -4.63 -3.70 7.78
C ALA A 119 -3.10 -3.87 7.77
N ALA A 120 -2.59 -4.48 6.71
CA ALA A 120 -1.16 -4.62 6.49
C ALA A 120 -0.48 -3.29 6.08
N TYR A 121 0.82 -3.39 5.80
CA TYR A 121 1.61 -2.32 5.17
C TYR A 121 1.55 -0.97 5.90
N TYR A 122 1.58 -1.02 7.24
CA TYR A 122 1.59 0.15 8.13
C TYR A 122 0.38 1.09 7.95
N THR A 123 -0.72 0.53 7.45
CA THR A 123 -2.01 1.23 7.28
C THR A 123 -2.82 1.24 8.58
N ALA A 124 -2.57 0.27 9.46
CA ALA A 124 -3.20 0.20 10.78
C ALA A 124 -2.63 1.25 11.75
N ILE A 125 -3.51 1.92 12.49
CA ILE A 125 -3.19 2.79 13.62
C ILE A 125 -3.71 2.19 14.92
N GLN A 126 -3.13 2.62 16.04
CA GLN A 126 -3.61 2.21 17.35
C GLN A 126 -4.96 2.88 17.67
N THR A 127 -5.93 2.08 18.11
CA THR A 127 -7.29 2.52 18.46
C THR A 127 -7.74 1.89 19.78
N PHE A 128 -8.63 2.55 20.53
CA PHE A 128 -9.02 2.13 21.88
C PHE A 128 -10.54 2.12 22.15
N TYR A 129 -11.38 2.24 21.11
CA TYR A 129 -12.82 2.14 21.27
C TYR A 129 -13.28 0.68 21.47
N LYS A 130 -14.47 0.49 22.04
CA LYS A 130 -15.03 -0.84 22.34
C LYS A 130 -16.32 -1.15 21.57
N ASP A 131 -16.93 -0.13 20.98
CA ASP A 131 -18.20 -0.21 20.25
C ASP A 131 -18.23 0.80 19.10
N ILE A 132 -19.28 0.74 18.28
CA ILE A 132 -19.47 1.60 17.09
C ILE A 132 -19.56 3.08 17.49
N GLN A 133 -20.20 3.41 18.60
CA GLN A 133 -20.35 4.81 19.02
C GLN A 133 -19.00 5.41 19.44
N GLY A 134 -18.22 4.67 20.23
CA GLY A 134 -16.86 5.04 20.60
C GLY A 134 -15.94 5.17 19.39
N MET A 135 -16.09 4.28 18.40
CA MET A 135 -15.37 4.37 17.13
C MET A 135 -15.70 5.66 16.37
N GLN A 136 -16.98 6.04 16.29
CA GLN A 136 -17.39 7.29 15.62
C GLN A 136 -16.95 8.55 16.38
N ASN A 137 -16.92 8.50 17.71
CA ASN A 137 -16.36 9.58 18.54
C ASN A 137 -14.87 9.75 18.29
N PHE A 138 -14.11 8.64 18.25
CA PHE A 138 -12.70 8.64 17.87
C PHE A 138 -12.51 9.24 16.47
N ALA A 139 -13.26 8.76 15.49
CA ALA A 139 -13.16 9.20 14.11
C ALA A 139 -13.52 10.69 13.93
N THR A 140 -14.47 11.23 14.71
CA THR A 140 -14.82 12.65 14.66
C THR A 140 -13.64 13.55 15.03
N LEU A 141 -12.83 13.13 16.01
CA LEU A 141 -11.62 13.85 16.41
C LEU A 141 -10.45 13.57 15.45
N TYR A 142 -10.38 12.38 14.86
CA TYR A 142 -9.30 11.97 13.97
C TYR A 142 -9.44 12.56 12.57
N ASN A 143 -10.65 12.57 12.01
CA ASN A 143 -10.95 12.92 10.62
C ASN A 143 -10.99 14.44 10.38
N GLN A 144 -10.01 15.14 10.94
CA GLN A 144 -9.75 16.55 10.75
C GLN A 144 -8.75 16.69 9.60
N SER A 145 -9.25 17.17 8.46
CA SER A 145 -8.47 17.21 7.23
C SER A 145 -7.19 18.04 7.39
N ASP A 146 -6.05 17.41 7.08
CA ASP A 146 -4.72 17.99 7.24
C ASP A 146 -3.78 17.36 6.22
N LYS A 147 -3.41 18.15 5.20
CA LYS A 147 -2.56 17.68 4.11
C LYS A 147 -1.16 17.26 4.53
N ASN A 148 -0.68 17.75 5.68
CA ASN A 148 0.63 17.37 6.19
C ASN A 148 0.66 15.94 6.74
N LYS A 149 -0.52 15.32 6.92
CA LYS A 149 -0.66 13.92 7.33
C LYS A 149 -0.70 12.95 6.16
N TRP A 150 -0.84 13.43 4.92
CA TRP A 150 -0.85 12.54 3.77
C TRP A 150 0.55 12.01 3.51
N GLU A 151 0.64 10.70 3.33
CA GLU A 151 1.92 10.01 3.13
C GLU A 151 1.92 9.37 1.75
N GLU A 152 2.85 9.79 0.89
CA GLU A 152 3.05 9.15 -0.42
C GLU A 152 3.52 7.70 -0.21
N ARG A 153 2.91 6.76 -0.93
CA ARG A 153 3.18 5.32 -0.80
C ARG A 153 3.49 4.70 -2.16
N MET A 154 4.26 3.61 -2.14
CA MET A 154 4.45 2.77 -3.33
C MET A 154 3.22 1.90 -3.62
N LYS A 155 2.47 1.52 -2.58
CA LYS A 155 1.20 0.80 -2.70
C LYS A 155 0.17 1.16 -1.65
N LEU A 156 -1.09 0.94 -1.97
CA LEU A 156 -2.24 1.04 -1.07
C LEU A 156 -2.83 -0.35 -0.83
N ILE A 157 -3.56 -0.52 0.28
CA ILE A 157 -4.24 -1.77 0.60
C ILE A 157 -5.70 -1.71 0.17
N GLY A 158 -6.14 -2.70 -0.59
CA GLY A 158 -7.43 -2.75 -1.29
C GLY A 158 -8.69 -2.87 -0.43
N PHE A 159 -8.61 -2.68 0.91
CA PHE A 159 -9.81 -2.66 1.75
C PHE A 159 -10.68 -1.40 1.54
N CYS A 160 -10.02 -0.30 1.17
CA CYS A 160 -10.65 0.96 0.79
C CYS A 160 -9.68 1.77 -0.08
N MET A 161 -9.94 1.86 -1.38
CA MET A 161 -9.07 2.56 -2.32
C MET A 161 -9.89 3.42 -3.28
N LEU A 162 -9.69 4.74 -3.22
CA LEU A 162 -10.35 5.73 -4.08
C LEU A 162 -9.41 6.11 -5.23
N ILE A 163 -9.88 5.97 -6.46
CA ILE A 163 -9.09 6.09 -7.67
C ILE A 163 -9.80 7.03 -8.65
N LYS A 164 -9.06 7.92 -9.31
CA LYS A 164 -9.60 8.69 -10.43
C LYS A 164 -9.98 7.72 -11.56
N LYS A 165 -11.20 7.82 -12.10
CA LYS A 165 -11.62 6.96 -13.21
C LYS A 165 -10.73 7.13 -14.44
N SER A 166 -10.31 8.36 -14.73
CA SER A 166 -9.37 8.66 -15.82
C SER A 166 -8.03 7.93 -15.69
N VAL A 167 -7.58 7.66 -14.46
CA VAL A 167 -6.35 6.90 -14.21
C VAL A 167 -6.58 5.42 -14.50
N LEU A 168 -7.73 4.85 -14.07
CA LEU A 168 -8.10 3.47 -14.42
C LEU A 168 -8.29 3.27 -15.92
N ASP A 169 -8.83 4.27 -16.63
CA ASP A 169 -8.97 4.22 -18.09
C ASP A 169 -7.59 4.14 -18.79
N GLU A 170 -6.55 4.70 -18.17
CA GLU A 170 -5.19 4.70 -18.69
C GLU A 170 -4.37 3.46 -18.28
N VAL A 171 -4.47 3.03 -17.03
CA VAL A 171 -3.64 1.93 -16.50
C VAL A 171 -4.34 0.56 -16.52
N GLY A 172 -5.65 0.54 -16.76
CA GLY A 172 -6.50 -0.65 -16.70
C GLY A 172 -7.03 -0.94 -15.29
N VAL A 173 -8.04 -1.82 -15.22
CA VAL A 173 -8.69 -2.26 -13.97
C VAL A 173 -7.87 -3.30 -13.20
N LEU A 174 -8.44 -3.98 -12.19
CA LEU A 174 -7.71 -5.00 -11.44
C LEU A 174 -7.34 -6.19 -12.35
N ASP A 175 -6.16 -6.74 -12.14
CA ASP A 175 -5.67 -7.87 -12.93
C ASP A 175 -6.21 -9.20 -12.38
N GLU A 176 -7.05 -9.87 -13.17
CA GLU A 176 -7.74 -11.09 -12.75
C GLU A 176 -6.81 -12.29 -12.51
N ARG A 177 -5.53 -12.20 -12.91
CA ARG A 177 -4.51 -13.20 -12.57
C ARG A 177 -4.39 -13.44 -11.06
N PHE A 178 -4.60 -12.40 -10.26
CA PHE A 178 -4.49 -12.47 -8.79
C PHE A 178 -5.72 -13.07 -8.10
N THR A 179 -6.61 -13.75 -8.83
CA THR A 179 -7.71 -14.56 -8.26
C THR A 179 -7.16 -15.65 -7.32
N PRO A 180 -7.78 -15.89 -6.14
CA PRO A 180 -9.05 -15.34 -5.66
C PRO A 180 -9.00 -13.95 -5.00
N GLY A 181 -7.81 -13.37 -4.79
CA GLY A 181 -7.58 -12.03 -4.23
C GLY A 181 -6.20 -11.93 -3.55
N ASN A 182 -5.84 -10.74 -3.06
CA ASN A 182 -4.48 -10.32 -2.66
C ASN A 182 -3.50 -10.14 -3.82
N TYR A 183 -2.69 -9.07 -3.77
CA TYR A 183 -1.74 -8.61 -4.77
C TYR A 183 -2.35 -7.94 -6.01
N GLU A 184 -3.67 -8.00 -6.25
CA GLU A 184 -4.31 -7.16 -7.27
C GLU A 184 -4.20 -5.66 -6.97
N ASP A 185 -4.18 -5.29 -5.69
CA ASP A 185 -4.02 -3.92 -5.20
C ASP A 185 -2.56 -3.46 -5.25
N ASP A 186 -1.62 -4.34 -4.92
CA ASP A 186 -0.18 -4.15 -5.17
C ASP A 186 0.09 -3.90 -6.65
N ASP A 187 -0.47 -4.75 -7.52
CA ASP A 187 -0.31 -4.65 -8.97
C ASP A 187 -0.90 -3.35 -9.53
N LEU A 188 -2.13 -3.01 -9.14
CA LEU A 188 -2.78 -1.79 -9.58
C LEU A 188 -2.01 -0.56 -9.10
N SER A 189 -1.53 -0.58 -7.85
CA SER A 189 -0.66 0.47 -7.31
C SER A 189 0.61 0.66 -8.15
N LEU A 190 1.28 -0.44 -8.50
CA LEU A 190 2.48 -0.40 -9.32
C LEU A 190 2.22 0.17 -10.72
N ARG A 191 1.10 -0.21 -11.37
CA ARG A 191 0.73 0.36 -12.68
C ARG A 191 0.41 1.84 -12.61
N ILE A 192 -0.32 2.28 -11.57
CA ILE A 192 -0.59 3.71 -11.33
C ILE A 192 0.72 4.46 -11.12
N PHE A 193 1.61 3.92 -10.29
CA PHE A 193 2.91 4.51 -10.00
C PHE A 193 3.77 4.59 -11.26
N GLU A 194 3.96 3.48 -11.98
CA GLU A 194 4.75 3.40 -13.23
C GLU A 194 4.31 4.46 -14.26
N LYS A 195 3.01 4.78 -14.30
CA LYS A 195 2.46 5.78 -15.21
C LYS A 195 2.74 7.24 -14.82
N GLY A 196 3.25 7.48 -13.61
CA GLY A 196 3.61 8.83 -13.12
C GLY A 196 2.64 9.43 -12.16
N TYR A 197 1.63 8.67 -11.76
CA TYR A 197 0.74 9.09 -10.70
C TYR A 197 1.29 8.70 -9.33
N LYS A 198 0.93 9.49 -8.34
CA LYS A 198 1.24 9.26 -6.93
C LYS A 198 0.08 8.57 -6.23
N LEU A 199 0.41 7.84 -5.18
CA LEU A 199 -0.53 7.19 -4.28
C LEU A 199 -0.37 7.79 -2.89
N TYR A 200 -1.47 8.09 -2.19
CA TYR A 200 -1.40 8.63 -0.84
C TYR A 200 -2.19 7.80 0.17
N LEU A 201 -1.55 7.54 1.31
CA LEU A 201 -2.22 7.14 2.53
C LEU A 201 -2.68 8.40 3.29
N CYS A 202 -3.99 8.60 3.40
CA CYS A 202 -4.62 9.72 4.07
C CYS A 202 -4.66 9.48 5.60
N LYS A 203 -3.59 9.83 6.32
CA LYS A 203 -3.56 9.70 7.80
C LYS A 203 -4.37 10.76 8.54
N ASP A 204 -5.13 11.58 7.84
CA ASP A 204 -6.20 12.43 8.37
C ASP A 204 -7.58 11.80 8.19
N THR A 205 -7.64 10.53 7.81
CA THR A 205 -8.87 9.82 7.51
C THR A 205 -8.82 8.40 8.04
N PHE A 206 -9.62 8.12 9.06
CA PHE A 206 -9.77 6.82 9.68
C PHE A 206 -11.11 6.18 9.32
N ILE A 207 -11.11 4.91 8.95
CA ILE A 207 -12.31 4.06 8.89
C ILE A 207 -12.07 2.72 9.58
N HIS A 208 -13.13 2.07 10.06
CA HIS A 208 -13.00 0.78 10.73
C HIS A 208 -13.03 -0.37 9.73
N HIS A 209 -12.11 -1.32 9.89
CA HIS A 209 -12.08 -2.57 9.13
C HIS A 209 -12.12 -3.71 10.15
N TYR A 210 -13.12 -4.58 10.04
CA TYR A 210 -13.20 -5.77 10.88
C TYR A 210 -12.01 -6.67 10.58
N GLY A 211 -11.69 -6.89 9.30
CA GLY A 211 -10.41 -7.40 8.84
C GLY A 211 -10.46 -8.88 8.48
N SER A 212 -10.41 -9.15 7.18
CA SER A 212 -10.29 -10.48 6.58
C SER A 212 -11.36 -11.46 7.06
N VAL A 213 -12.58 -10.98 7.31
CA VAL A 213 -13.69 -11.80 7.84
C VAL A 213 -13.89 -13.06 6.98
N SER A 214 -13.78 -12.94 5.65
CA SER A 214 -13.91 -14.07 4.71
C SER A 214 -12.74 -15.06 4.72
N TRP A 215 -11.57 -14.69 5.27
CA TRP A 215 -10.35 -15.53 5.28
C TRP A 215 -10.00 -16.06 6.69
N ARG A 216 -10.67 -15.54 7.74
CA ARG A 216 -10.35 -15.86 9.15
C ARG A 216 -10.46 -17.34 9.49
N GLU A 217 -11.31 -18.08 8.79
CA GLU A 217 -11.58 -19.48 9.10
C GLU A 217 -10.53 -20.43 8.48
N ASP A 218 -9.67 -19.97 7.56
CA ASP A 218 -8.66 -20.80 6.90
C ASP A 218 -7.34 -20.04 6.65
N SER A 219 -6.59 -19.81 7.73
CA SER A 219 -5.29 -19.11 7.68
C SER A 219 -4.22 -19.84 6.85
N VAL A 220 -4.33 -21.17 6.74
CA VAL A 220 -3.43 -21.99 5.92
C VAL A 220 -3.69 -21.70 4.44
N ASN A 221 -4.94 -21.77 4.01
CA ASN A 221 -5.30 -21.45 2.63
C ASN A 221 -5.00 -19.98 2.29
N PHE A 222 -5.22 -19.05 3.22
CA PHE A 222 -4.82 -17.66 3.04
C PHE A 222 -3.31 -17.51 2.77
N SER A 223 -2.47 -18.22 3.53
CA SER A 223 -1.01 -18.21 3.33
C SER A 223 -0.60 -18.83 1.99
N ILE A 224 -1.27 -19.89 1.56
CA ILE A 224 -1.07 -20.52 0.24
C ILE A 224 -1.43 -19.56 -0.88
N VAL A 225 -2.58 -18.88 -0.79
CA VAL A 225 -3.01 -17.87 -1.77
C VAL A 225 -2.02 -16.71 -1.84
N LEU A 226 -1.57 -16.20 -0.69
CA LEU A 226 -0.55 -15.14 -0.65
C LEU A 226 0.75 -15.56 -1.33
N HIS A 227 1.25 -16.77 -1.04
CA HIS A 227 2.48 -17.25 -1.66
C HIS A 227 2.31 -17.43 -3.18
N ALA A 228 1.23 -18.08 -3.61
CA ALA A 228 0.93 -18.29 -5.02
C ALA A 228 0.77 -16.96 -5.77
N ASN A 229 0.10 -15.97 -5.20
CA ASN A 229 -0.06 -14.66 -5.82
C ASN A 229 1.21 -13.81 -5.78
N ASN A 230 2.10 -14.00 -4.79
CA ASN A 230 3.44 -13.39 -4.82
C ASN A 230 4.29 -13.96 -5.98
N ILE A 231 4.16 -15.26 -6.29
CA ILE A 231 4.78 -15.85 -7.49
C ILE A 231 4.23 -15.21 -8.76
N LYS A 232 2.90 -15.04 -8.87
CA LYS A 232 2.30 -14.34 -10.04
C LYS A 232 2.76 -12.89 -10.15
N LEU A 233 2.98 -12.21 -9.02
CA LEU A 233 3.56 -10.87 -9.00
C LEU A 233 4.97 -10.91 -9.57
N TYR A 234 5.80 -11.86 -9.14
CA TYR A 234 7.14 -12.07 -9.68
C TYR A 234 7.12 -12.40 -11.18
N GLU A 235 6.22 -13.26 -11.65
CA GLU A 235 6.08 -13.57 -13.07
C GLU A 235 5.74 -12.33 -13.90
N LYS A 236 4.91 -11.42 -13.37
CA LYS A 236 4.54 -10.18 -14.04
C LYS A 236 5.64 -9.11 -13.98
N TRP A 237 6.18 -8.86 -12.79
CA TRP A 237 7.02 -7.70 -12.48
C TRP A 237 8.50 -8.02 -12.38
N GLY A 238 8.89 -9.29 -12.28
CA GLY A 238 10.27 -9.73 -12.10
C GLY A 238 10.80 -9.58 -10.67
N PHE A 239 9.94 -9.23 -9.71
CA PHE A 239 10.28 -9.08 -8.30
C PHE A 239 9.09 -9.45 -7.41
N TYR A 240 9.38 -9.82 -6.16
CA TYR A 240 8.35 -10.16 -5.16
C TYR A 240 7.90 -8.93 -4.36
N GLY A 241 6.78 -9.06 -3.63
CA GLY A 241 6.14 -7.99 -2.87
C GLY A 241 7.02 -7.35 -1.79
N GLU A 242 8.06 -8.03 -1.33
CA GLU A 242 9.10 -7.52 -0.43
C GLU A 242 9.80 -6.28 -1.00
N SER A 243 9.86 -6.14 -2.33
CA SER A 243 10.43 -4.97 -3.00
C SER A 243 9.62 -3.70 -2.76
N LEU A 244 8.41 -3.82 -2.21
CA LEU A 244 7.54 -2.71 -1.86
C LEU A 244 7.69 -2.30 -0.39
N TYR A 245 8.50 -3.00 0.42
CA TYR A 245 8.56 -2.78 1.86
C TYR A 245 9.19 -1.45 2.27
N ILE A 246 8.75 -0.97 3.43
CA ILE A 246 9.31 0.22 4.09
C ILE A 246 10.05 -0.25 5.34
N TYR A 247 11.35 -0.04 5.37
CA TYR A 247 12.23 -0.49 6.45
C TYR A 247 12.27 0.52 7.60
N TYR A 248 11.15 0.67 8.32
CA TYR A 248 11.04 1.58 9.45
C TYR A 248 12.00 1.27 10.60
N ASP A 249 12.43 0.02 10.75
CA ASP A 249 13.43 -0.40 11.72
C ASP A 249 14.79 0.27 11.45
N LEU A 250 15.22 0.33 10.18
CA LEU A 250 16.42 1.05 9.79
C LEU A 250 16.24 2.57 9.93
N LEU A 251 15.09 3.10 9.52
CA LEU A 251 14.79 4.54 9.65
C LEU A 251 14.75 4.99 11.12
N ALA A 252 14.26 4.15 12.03
CA ALA A 252 14.26 4.45 13.47
C ALA A 252 15.69 4.52 14.05
N ILE A 253 16.69 3.91 13.39
CA ILE A 253 18.10 4.08 13.74
C ILE A 253 18.60 5.41 13.19
N VAL A 254 18.28 5.74 11.93
CA VAL A 254 18.62 7.03 11.30
C VAL A 254 18.08 8.21 12.09
N ASP A 255 16.84 8.12 12.59
CA ASP A 255 16.18 9.15 13.41
C ASP A 255 17.01 9.56 14.63
N ARG A 256 17.80 8.65 15.20
CA ARG A 256 18.65 8.91 16.38
C ARG A 256 19.80 9.88 16.09
N PHE A 257 20.14 10.06 14.82
CA PHE A 257 21.23 10.93 14.39
C PHE A 257 20.76 12.29 13.87
N ALA A 258 19.45 12.50 13.71
CA ALA A 258 18.85 13.73 13.18
C ALA A 258 19.55 14.24 11.90
N PRO A 259 19.55 13.45 10.81
CA PRO A 259 20.29 13.77 9.61
C PRO A 259 19.81 15.09 8.99
N ASN A 260 20.74 15.95 8.58
CA ASN A 260 20.42 17.19 7.90
C ASN A 260 21.51 17.53 6.88
N GLN A 261 21.12 17.82 5.63
CA GLN A 261 22.05 18.19 4.55
C GLN A 261 23.16 17.15 4.32
N VAL A 262 22.80 15.87 4.36
CA VAL A 262 23.71 14.74 4.13
C VAL A 262 23.20 13.87 2.99
N ASN A 263 24.06 13.00 2.48
CA ASN A 263 23.68 11.96 1.53
C ASN A 263 23.41 10.64 2.28
N ILE A 264 22.31 9.99 1.93
CA ILE A 264 21.93 8.65 2.42
C ILE A 264 21.79 7.71 1.23
N LEU A 265 22.48 6.56 1.27
CA LEU A 265 22.30 5.47 0.30
C LEU A 265 21.48 4.34 0.92
N HIS A 266 20.44 3.89 0.23
CA HIS A 266 19.67 2.70 0.57
C HIS A 266 19.97 1.56 -0.42
N ILE A 267 20.63 0.52 0.07
CA ILE A 267 20.99 -0.70 -0.66
C ILE A 267 19.91 -1.76 -0.41
N GLY A 268 19.38 -2.33 -1.50
CA GLY A 268 18.11 -3.06 -1.45
C GLY A 268 16.92 -2.12 -1.49
N ALA A 269 17.01 -1.08 -2.31
CA ALA A 269 15.98 -0.04 -2.41
C ALA A 269 14.62 -0.59 -2.86
N GLY A 270 14.59 -1.78 -3.48
CA GLY A 270 13.38 -2.34 -4.08
C GLY A 270 12.79 -1.35 -5.08
N CYS A 271 11.49 -1.12 -4.99
CA CYS A 271 10.79 -0.14 -5.82
C CYS A 271 10.87 1.30 -5.27
N GLY A 272 11.60 1.54 -4.15
CA GLY A 272 11.82 2.88 -3.60
C GLY A 272 10.84 3.31 -2.51
N ALA A 273 10.08 2.38 -1.90
CA ALA A 273 9.13 2.71 -0.84
C ALA A 273 9.80 3.33 0.40
N THR A 274 11.00 2.85 0.77
CA THR A 274 11.78 3.45 1.86
C THR A 274 12.35 4.83 1.46
N LEU A 275 12.71 5.03 0.19
CA LEU A 275 13.17 6.34 -0.31
C LEU A 275 12.05 7.39 -0.22
N LEU A 276 10.79 7.02 -0.52
CA LEU A 276 9.62 7.89 -0.33
C LEU A 276 9.51 8.35 1.12
N GLU A 277 9.61 7.40 2.06
CA GLU A 277 9.52 7.73 3.48
C GLU A 277 10.70 8.58 3.96
N MET A 278 11.92 8.34 3.46
CA MET A 278 13.06 9.21 3.75
C MET A 278 12.84 10.64 3.25
N LYS A 279 12.34 10.82 2.03
CA LYS A 279 12.05 12.15 1.46
C LYS A 279 11.03 12.92 2.31
N ARG A 280 10.04 12.22 2.86
CA ARG A 280 9.04 12.78 3.76
C ARG A 280 9.62 13.13 5.14
N ARG A 281 10.41 12.23 5.73
CA ARG A 281 11.02 12.41 7.07
C ARG A 281 12.14 13.45 7.08
N TYR A 282 12.96 13.46 6.04
CA TYR A 282 14.21 14.21 5.95
C TYR A 282 14.25 15.04 4.66
N PRO A 283 13.42 16.09 4.52
CA PRO A 283 13.29 16.85 3.27
C PRO A 283 14.58 17.57 2.83
N ALA A 284 15.54 17.76 3.74
CA ALA A 284 16.83 18.37 3.47
C ALA A 284 17.96 17.37 3.15
N VAL A 285 17.66 16.06 3.11
CA VAL A 285 18.64 14.99 2.86
C VAL A 285 18.55 14.54 1.40
N SER A 286 19.71 14.35 0.78
CA SER A 286 19.79 13.72 -0.55
C SER A 286 19.73 12.21 -0.38
N THR A 287 18.74 11.56 -0.99
CA THR A 287 18.53 10.12 -0.91
C THR A 287 18.93 9.45 -2.22
N PHE A 288 19.61 8.31 -2.10
CA PHE A 288 20.08 7.51 -3.23
C PHE A 288 19.67 6.06 -3.02
N GLY A 289 19.39 5.35 -4.11
CA GLY A 289 19.07 3.93 -4.10
C GLY A 289 20.11 3.09 -4.83
N ALA A 290 20.28 1.85 -4.39
CA ALA A 290 20.91 0.79 -5.15
C ALA A 290 20.05 -0.47 -5.09
N GLU A 291 19.75 -1.06 -6.24
CA GLU A 291 18.91 -2.26 -6.36
C GLU A 291 19.40 -3.15 -7.51
N VAL A 292 19.61 -4.44 -7.27
CA VAL A 292 20.09 -5.37 -8.32
C VAL A 292 19.01 -5.58 -9.37
N ASN A 293 17.74 -5.64 -8.97
CA ASN A 293 16.64 -5.84 -9.92
C ASN A 293 16.40 -4.57 -10.77
N GLU A 294 16.71 -4.63 -12.06
CA GLU A 294 16.59 -3.49 -12.99
C GLU A 294 15.18 -2.86 -13.02
N LYS A 295 14.13 -3.68 -12.96
CA LYS A 295 12.74 -3.18 -12.98
C LYS A 295 12.38 -2.46 -11.69
N ALA A 296 12.75 -3.02 -10.53
CA ALA A 296 12.53 -2.38 -9.24
C ALA A 296 13.36 -1.09 -9.14
N ALA A 297 14.63 -1.12 -9.56
CA ALA A 297 15.51 0.04 -9.63
C ALA A 297 14.92 1.15 -10.51
N ALA A 298 14.32 0.81 -11.66
CA ALA A 298 13.67 1.78 -12.54
C ALA A 298 12.47 2.48 -11.86
N LEU A 299 11.67 1.76 -11.08
CA LEU A 299 10.59 2.36 -10.28
C LEU A 299 11.15 3.25 -9.17
N ALA A 300 12.15 2.77 -8.44
CA ALA A 300 12.81 3.53 -7.38
C ALA A 300 13.46 4.83 -7.89
N ASN A 301 14.01 4.81 -9.11
CA ASN A 301 14.62 5.98 -9.73
C ASN A 301 13.63 7.13 -9.99
N ARG A 302 12.33 6.85 -10.00
CA ARG A 302 11.27 7.87 -10.09
C ARG A 302 11.02 8.59 -8.77
N VAL A 303 11.47 8.01 -7.66
CA VAL A 303 11.41 8.58 -6.31
C VAL A 303 12.66 9.42 -6.03
N GLY A 304 13.83 8.84 -6.29
CA GLY A 304 15.14 9.47 -6.09
C GLY A 304 16.23 8.69 -6.83
N PRO A 305 17.40 9.31 -7.10
CA PRO A 305 18.47 8.72 -7.91
C PRO A 305 18.79 7.28 -7.48
N THR A 306 18.47 6.32 -8.33
CA THR A 306 18.65 4.89 -8.03
C THR A 306 19.38 4.21 -9.17
N THR A 307 20.44 3.48 -8.84
CA THR A 307 21.21 2.70 -9.82
C THR A 307 20.85 1.23 -9.73
N SER A 308 20.87 0.55 -10.89
CA SER A 308 20.92 -0.90 -10.93
C SER A 308 22.37 -1.38 -10.96
N SER A 309 22.78 -2.14 -9.94
CA SER A 309 24.13 -2.66 -9.81
C SER A 309 24.21 -3.76 -8.75
N GLU A 310 25.13 -4.69 -8.94
CA GLU A 310 25.60 -5.59 -7.88
C GLU A 310 26.13 -4.80 -6.69
N TYR A 311 25.79 -5.25 -5.48
CA TYR A 311 26.08 -4.52 -4.24
C TYR A 311 27.59 -4.49 -3.89
N ASP A 312 28.37 -5.45 -4.37
CA ASP A 312 29.81 -5.51 -4.22
C ASP A 312 30.59 -4.59 -5.21
N LYS A 313 29.88 -3.92 -6.12
CA LYS A 313 30.46 -3.00 -7.12
C LYS A 313 29.98 -1.56 -7.01
N LEU A 314 29.21 -1.22 -5.98
CA LEU A 314 28.68 0.14 -5.81
C LEU A 314 29.75 1.25 -5.81
N HIS A 315 30.97 0.98 -5.33
CA HIS A 315 32.10 1.92 -5.39
C HIS A 315 32.56 2.26 -6.82
N GLU A 316 32.27 1.40 -7.80
CA GLU A 316 32.54 1.67 -9.21
C GLU A 316 31.47 2.56 -9.85
N VAL A 317 30.26 2.55 -9.27
CA VAL A 317 29.10 3.29 -9.76
C VAL A 317 29.03 4.69 -9.14
N PHE A 318 29.12 4.77 -7.81
CA PHE A 318 29.14 6.03 -7.06
C PHE A 318 30.57 6.52 -6.90
N LYS A 319 31.13 7.12 -7.96
CA LYS A 319 32.53 7.56 -7.99
C LYS A 319 32.76 8.86 -7.24
N ASP A 320 31.79 9.78 -7.33
CA ASP A 320 31.92 11.15 -6.85
C ASP A 320 31.13 11.39 -5.56
N GLU A 321 30.23 10.48 -5.21
CA GLU A 321 29.39 10.55 -4.03
C GLU A 321 30.08 9.95 -2.80
N LYS A 322 29.88 10.61 -1.65
CA LYS A 322 30.09 10.04 -0.32
C LYS A 322 28.81 10.10 0.47
N PHE A 323 28.60 9.10 1.33
CA PHE A 323 27.39 8.95 2.11
C PHE A 323 27.69 9.00 3.60
N GLN A 324 26.90 9.80 4.31
CA GLN A 324 26.98 9.87 5.76
C GLN A 324 26.28 8.66 6.40
N TYR A 325 25.23 8.16 5.76
CA TYR A 325 24.53 6.95 6.17
C TYR A 325 24.35 6.01 4.98
N ILE A 326 24.66 4.74 5.18
CA ILE A 326 24.35 3.69 4.21
C ILE A 326 23.47 2.65 4.91
N LEU A 327 22.30 2.38 4.34
CA LEU A 327 21.34 1.41 4.84
C LEU A 327 21.39 0.15 3.97
N LEU A 328 21.57 -1.02 4.58
CA LEU A 328 21.52 -2.31 3.89
C LEU A 328 20.30 -3.11 4.37
N SER A 329 19.26 -3.13 3.53
CA SER A 329 18.03 -3.87 3.80
C SER A 329 17.96 -5.23 3.12
N HIS A 330 18.56 -5.38 1.93
CA HIS A 330 18.59 -6.65 1.21
C HIS A 330 19.32 -7.72 2.04
N PRO A 331 18.76 -8.92 2.23
CA PRO A 331 19.48 -10.02 2.87
C PRO A 331 20.71 -10.41 2.05
N ILE A 332 21.90 -10.32 2.62
CA ILE A 332 23.14 -10.70 1.94
C ILE A 332 23.61 -12.05 2.47
N GLU A 333 23.90 -12.97 1.54
CA GLU A 333 24.48 -14.26 1.85
C GLU A 333 25.81 -14.09 2.61
N PRO A 334 26.09 -14.90 3.66
CA PRO A 334 27.31 -14.73 4.47
C PRO A 334 28.61 -14.69 3.66
N ALA A 335 28.69 -15.45 2.57
CA ALA A 335 29.87 -15.49 1.69
C ALA A 335 30.08 -14.20 0.87
N GLN A 336 29.01 -13.46 0.56
CA GLN A 336 29.07 -12.22 -0.22
C GLN A 336 29.25 -10.98 0.64
N LEU A 337 28.84 -11.04 1.92
CA LEU A 337 28.83 -9.91 2.82
C LEU A 337 30.19 -9.18 2.97
N PRO A 338 31.35 -9.86 3.05
CA PRO A 338 32.64 -9.18 3.08
C PRO A 338 32.90 -8.28 1.86
N HIS A 339 32.54 -8.73 0.66
CA HIS A 339 32.73 -7.99 -0.58
C HIS A 339 31.82 -6.77 -0.66
N VAL A 340 30.55 -6.94 -0.26
CA VAL A 340 29.59 -5.84 -0.14
C VAL A 340 30.08 -4.79 0.86
N ILE A 341 30.56 -5.21 2.04
CA ILE A 341 31.13 -4.29 3.04
C ILE A 341 32.36 -3.56 2.51
N GLN A 342 33.26 -4.25 1.80
CA GLN A 342 34.44 -3.63 1.21
C GLN A 342 34.05 -2.52 0.21
N SER A 343 33.08 -2.80 -0.66
CA SER A 343 32.54 -1.82 -1.62
C SER A 343 31.94 -0.61 -0.89
N ILE A 344 31.05 -0.86 0.07
CA ILE A 344 30.35 0.18 0.84
C ILE A 344 31.32 1.03 1.67
N SER A 345 32.38 0.44 2.22
CA SER A 345 33.35 1.15 3.06
C SER A 345 34.06 2.28 2.31
N GLN A 346 34.24 2.13 0.99
CA GLN A 346 34.83 3.15 0.13
C GLN A 346 33.89 4.32 -0.13
N LEU A 347 32.58 4.13 0.08
CA LEU A 347 31.54 5.14 -0.17
C LEU A 347 31.18 5.97 1.07
N LEU A 348 31.59 5.53 2.26
CA LEU A 348 31.32 6.26 3.50
C LEU A 348 32.17 7.54 3.61
N THR A 349 31.62 8.57 4.24
CA THR A 349 32.41 9.68 4.78
C THR A 349 33.32 9.17 5.92
N PRO A 350 34.37 9.91 6.33
CA PRO A 350 35.23 9.51 7.44
C PRO A 350 34.49 9.28 8.77
N THR A 351 33.34 9.94 8.95
CA THR A 351 32.44 9.82 10.11
C THR A 351 31.15 9.06 9.76
N GLY A 352 31.12 8.35 8.63
CA GLY A 352 29.95 7.68 8.10
C GLY A 352 29.49 6.51 8.95
N THR A 353 28.18 6.27 8.99
CA THR A 353 27.58 5.15 9.72
C THR A 353 26.96 4.16 8.76
N PHE A 354 27.31 2.89 8.91
CA PHE A 354 26.66 1.80 8.23
C PHE A 354 25.56 1.19 9.09
N ILE A 355 24.34 1.11 8.56
CA ILE A 355 23.14 0.61 9.23
C ILE A 355 22.63 -0.59 8.43
N MET A 356 22.36 -1.72 9.08
CA MET A 356 21.90 -2.92 8.40
C MET A 356 20.80 -3.62 9.20
N THR A 357 20.00 -4.43 8.52
CA THR A 357 18.96 -5.26 9.16
C THR A 357 19.56 -6.23 10.16
N LYS A 358 18.73 -6.72 11.09
CA LYS A 358 19.15 -7.71 12.09
C LYS A 358 19.78 -8.95 11.44
N PHE A 359 19.21 -9.43 10.34
CA PHE A 359 19.75 -10.56 9.58
C PHE A 359 21.20 -10.32 9.12
N ASN A 360 21.45 -9.18 8.46
CA ASN A 360 22.78 -8.83 7.98
C ASN A 360 23.77 -8.59 9.13
N LEU A 361 23.30 -8.02 10.25
CA LEU A 361 24.11 -7.81 11.44
C LEU A 361 24.54 -9.14 12.09
N ASP A 362 23.65 -10.12 12.11
CA ASP A 362 23.95 -11.46 12.64
C ASP A 362 24.99 -12.17 11.78
N ASN A 363 24.85 -12.10 10.45
CA ASN A 363 25.84 -12.63 9.52
C ASN A 363 27.21 -11.92 9.69
N TYR A 364 27.21 -10.60 9.86
CA TYR A 364 28.45 -9.84 10.10
C TYR A 364 29.14 -10.23 11.41
N ASN A 365 28.37 -10.40 12.49
CA ASN A 365 28.93 -10.80 13.78
C ASN A 365 29.47 -12.24 13.75
N ALA A 366 28.83 -13.15 13.01
CA ALA A 366 29.32 -14.50 12.83
C ALA A 366 30.70 -14.52 12.15
N LEU A 367 30.89 -13.70 11.10
CA LEU A 367 32.17 -13.57 10.38
C LEU A 367 33.30 -12.98 11.21
N LYS A 368 32.99 -12.13 12.21
CA LYS A 368 34.01 -11.57 13.11
C LYS A 368 34.50 -12.56 14.16
N ASN A 369 33.68 -13.55 14.49
CA ASN A 369 33.95 -14.54 15.52
C ASN A 369 34.51 -15.86 14.97
N SER A 370 34.56 -16.00 13.64
CA SER A 370 35.26 -17.06 12.90
C SER A 370 36.68 -16.65 12.55
#